data_AF-A0A3M8EYT5-F1
#
_entry.id   AF-A0A3M8EYT5-F1
#
_cell.length_a   1.000
_cell.length_b   1.000
_cell.length_c   1.000
_cell.angle_alpha   90.00
_cell.angle_beta   90.00
_cell.angle_gamma   90.00
#
_symmetry.space_group_name_H-M   'P 1'
#
loop_
_entity.id
_entity.type
_entity.pdbx_description
1 polymer ?
#
loop_
_entity_poly.entity_id
_entity_poly.type
_entity_poly.pdbx_seq_one_letter_code
_entity_poly.pdbx_strand_id
1 'polypeptide(L)'
;MTSHHCNSKRVSGGQPGALARLALILALAFVAGCSGGSRDGSSPVKSGNQTGGSTQIQPFTGPDPNLLLNVRNKAAEADSYAITYGALTKADIDTLKTYPLVIVHPYNGDLTRDHIMWIKQGVDPNDPSDNPVVLCYISIGEDSRTFQLTDAQMRNDPRFTGDGSGPSIDPRGPGPSGRSLVGLDPKGTPTNGGFASYYVNDNAIRCPGDPVNVPDQNGYFLTRFVNAGDPLWYSTVKDMLMNVNSHTPPGLRELLTESYGRGLGCDGVFLDTIDTAAPNKYTNCPDTNHSSSEWTAKGFSDFMGKLRTDFPNKIILQNRGLFFFDPREPHYQVSARGVIDLGFFESYYLDNDEQTSVSPYFPDNKYNSMPKIMAEANRPDGFKMLSLGYGNGFGGAKPGIDVQTLLGTSNTGYNILMQDILESHSVGFRHYITNANVDLVNSFVKNNENMNDTTAPAWNSVFNVHYNDYPTSAPDVRSGIQKIDLSGDTATVSWDVALDMNRVSYALYYQTNPFNFTLPQPLANATRTVLTPSVGTGYNLVWQNADPGLALQNVYPYKSSLTLTGVQGGTTYYLLLRAFDSKGNEEANVVVWTCSNATCSKL
;
A
#
# COMPACT_ATOMS: atom_id res chain seq x y z
N MET A 1 -59.16 5.57 15.71
CA MET A 1 -59.51 4.99 14.40
C MET A 1 -60.08 6.12 13.54
N THR A 2 -59.61 6.23 12.29
CA THR A 2 -60.10 7.09 11.17
C THR A 2 -60.11 8.61 11.43
N SER A 3 -59.03 9.32 11.08
CA SER A 3 -58.77 9.99 9.79
C SER A 3 -59.31 11.42 9.74
N HIS A 4 -58.41 12.40 9.84
CA HIS A 4 -58.68 13.80 9.50
C HIS A 4 -57.70 14.30 8.44
N HIS A 5 -58.25 15.08 7.51
CA HIS A 5 -57.62 15.73 6.37
C HIS A 5 -57.63 17.25 6.55
N CYS A 6 -56.64 17.91 5.93
CA CYS A 6 -56.48 19.36 5.65
C CYS A 6 -56.12 20.27 6.86
N ASN A 7 -55.21 21.26 6.80
CA ASN A 7 -54.79 22.11 5.67
C ASN A 7 -53.43 22.82 5.94
N SER A 8 -52.86 23.35 4.87
CA SER A 8 -51.61 24.11 4.61
C SER A 8 -50.91 24.94 5.71
N LYS A 9 -49.57 25.03 5.61
CA LYS A 9 -48.84 26.32 5.45
C LYS A 9 -47.41 26.11 4.93
N ARG A 10 -47.08 26.85 3.86
CA ARG A 10 -45.71 27.09 3.36
C ARG A 10 -44.90 27.80 4.46
N VAL A 11 -43.70 27.30 4.73
CA VAL A 11 -42.58 28.13 5.17
C VAL A 11 -41.40 27.84 4.24
N SER A 12 -40.88 28.92 3.71
CA SER A 12 -39.75 29.08 2.82
C SER A 12 -38.41 28.67 3.43
N GLY A 13 -37.51 28.22 2.56
CA GLY A 13 -36.12 28.68 2.56
C GLY A 13 -35.20 28.08 3.62
N GLY A 14 -34.39 27.12 3.19
CA GLY A 14 -33.22 26.66 3.92
C GLY A 14 -32.58 25.50 3.15
N GLN A 15 -31.68 25.81 2.23
CA GLN A 15 -30.80 24.80 1.66
C GLN A 15 -29.99 24.15 2.80
N PRO A 16 -29.91 22.82 2.92
CA PRO A 16 -28.93 22.21 3.81
C PRO A 16 -27.54 22.45 3.21
N GLY A 17 -26.71 23.16 3.95
CA GLY A 17 -25.38 23.61 3.55
C GLY A 17 -24.42 22.47 3.22
N ALA A 18 -23.51 22.77 2.28
CA ALA A 18 -22.49 21.89 1.72
C ALA A 18 -21.53 21.23 2.72
N LEU A 19 -21.57 21.58 4.01
CA LEU A 19 -20.70 21.04 5.06
C LEU A 19 -21.09 19.62 5.53
N ALA A 20 -22.34 19.17 5.31
CA ALA A 20 -22.77 17.83 5.74
C ALA A 20 -22.43 16.71 4.74
N ARG A 21 -21.98 17.05 3.52
CA ARG A 21 -21.53 16.07 2.51
C ARG A 21 -20.01 15.89 2.48
N LEU A 22 -19.25 16.79 3.10
CA LEU A 22 -17.78 16.77 3.10
C LEU A 22 -17.17 15.65 3.97
N ALA A 23 -17.90 15.16 4.97
CA ALA A 23 -17.37 14.21 5.96
C ALA A 23 -17.66 12.73 5.64
N LEU A 24 -18.59 12.44 4.73
CA LEU A 24 -19.02 11.06 4.44
C LEU A 24 -18.23 10.41 3.29
N ILE A 25 -17.50 11.20 2.51
CA ILE A 25 -17.05 10.82 1.15
C ILE A 25 -15.54 10.50 1.09
N LEU A 26 -14.71 11.09 1.96
CA LEU A 26 -13.29 10.70 2.09
C LEU A 26 -13.07 9.37 2.82
N ALA A 27 -14.12 8.82 3.45
CA ALA A 27 -14.04 7.72 4.39
C ALA A 27 -14.08 6.33 3.72
N LEU A 28 -14.80 6.20 2.61
CA LEU A 28 -15.24 4.87 2.15
C LEU A 28 -14.26 4.16 1.20
N ALA A 29 -13.37 4.88 0.51
CA ALA A 29 -12.36 4.26 -0.36
C ALA A 29 -11.27 3.48 0.39
N PHE A 30 -11.11 3.72 1.70
CA PHE A 30 -10.14 3.04 2.54
C PHE A 30 -10.76 2.00 3.49
N VAL A 31 -12.07 2.04 3.74
CA VAL A 31 -12.77 1.12 4.66
C VAL A 31 -13.30 -0.14 3.97
N ALA A 32 -13.55 -0.08 2.66
CA ALA A 32 -14.13 -1.21 1.93
C ALA A 32 -13.20 -2.43 1.79
N GLY A 33 -11.92 -2.31 2.15
CA GLY A 33 -10.99 -3.44 2.19
C GLY A 33 -10.99 -4.22 3.50
N CYS A 34 -11.72 -3.82 4.54
CA CYS A 34 -11.72 -4.53 5.84
C CYS A 34 -12.78 -5.64 5.93
N SER A 35 -13.35 -6.09 4.83
CA SER A 35 -14.24 -7.25 4.80
C SER A 35 -13.42 -8.54 4.81
N GLY A 36 -13.59 -9.35 5.85
CA GLY A 36 -13.64 -10.82 5.76
C GLY A 36 -12.39 -11.67 5.46
N GLY A 37 -11.17 -11.11 5.38
CA GLY A 37 -9.92 -11.89 5.21
C GLY A 37 -9.80 -13.14 6.10
N SER A 38 -8.84 -14.02 5.78
CA SER A 38 -8.57 -15.20 6.60
C SER A 38 -8.59 -14.84 8.07
N ARG A 39 -9.45 -15.50 8.85
CA ARG A 39 -9.60 -15.24 10.28
C ARG A 39 -8.29 -15.61 10.98
N ASP A 40 -7.40 -14.65 11.10
CA ASP A 40 -6.10 -14.87 11.70
C ASP A 40 -6.27 -15.24 13.17
N GLY A 41 -5.80 -16.44 13.51
CA GLY A 41 -6.00 -17.05 14.82
C GLY A 41 -7.11 -18.10 14.86
N SER A 42 -7.89 -18.30 13.80
CA SER A 42 -8.66 -19.54 13.66
C SER A 42 -7.68 -20.72 13.57
N SER A 43 -7.91 -21.80 14.33
CA SER A 43 -7.29 -23.09 14.02
C SER A 43 -7.48 -23.35 12.52
N PRO A 44 -6.47 -23.86 11.78
CA PRO A 44 -6.55 -24.03 10.33
C PRO A 44 -7.90 -24.65 10.00
N VAL A 45 -8.79 -23.83 9.43
CA VAL A 45 -10.03 -24.33 8.90
C VAL A 45 -9.56 -25.26 7.80
N LYS A 46 -9.69 -26.57 8.03
CA LYS A 46 -9.61 -27.55 6.95
C LYS A 46 -10.70 -27.10 5.97
N SER A 47 -10.34 -26.28 4.99
CA SER A 47 -11.26 -25.74 4.03
C SER A 47 -11.89 -26.95 3.33
N GLY A 48 -13.17 -27.16 3.62
CA GLY A 48 -13.94 -28.23 3.03
C GLY A 48 -14.12 -27.94 1.56
N ASN A 49 -13.18 -28.40 0.72
CA ASN A 49 -13.40 -28.99 -0.60
C ASN A 49 -12.12 -29.22 -1.42
N GLN A 50 -10.91 -29.02 -0.86
CA GLN A 50 -9.75 -29.73 -1.41
C GLN A 50 -9.59 -31.06 -0.66
N THR A 51 -10.09 -32.15 -1.26
CA THR A 51 -9.83 -33.53 -0.85
C THR A 51 -8.38 -33.95 -1.16
N GLY A 52 -7.42 -33.12 -0.77
CA GLY A 52 -5.99 -33.42 -0.80
C GLY A 52 -5.46 -33.32 0.62
N GLY A 53 -5.28 -34.46 1.29
CA GLY A 53 -4.47 -34.48 2.51
C GLY A 53 -3.10 -33.85 2.20
N SER A 54 -2.51 -33.12 3.15
CA SER A 54 -1.16 -32.59 3.02
C SER A 54 -0.24 -33.71 2.55
N THR A 55 0.14 -33.73 1.28
CA THR A 55 1.12 -34.68 0.79
C THR A 55 2.37 -34.40 1.58
N GLN A 56 2.81 -35.35 2.41
CA GLN A 56 3.96 -35.14 3.28
C GLN A 56 5.15 -34.74 2.42
N ILE A 57 5.56 -33.48 2.54
CA ILE A 57 6.67 -32.95 1.78
C ILE A 57 7.95 -33.57 2.32
N GLN A 58 8.84 -33.97 1.42
CA GLN A 58 10.12 -34.55 1.80
C GLN A 58 10.96 -33.50 2.54
N PRO A 59 11.71 -33.87 3.58
CA PRO A 59 12.62 -32.95 4.25
C PRO A 59 13.62 -32.34 3.26
N PHE A 60 13.85 -31.03 3.37
CA PHE A 60 14.86 -30.34 2.59
C PHE A 60 16.23 -30.46 3.28
N THR A 61 17.24 -30.95 2.54
CA THR A 61 18.57 -31.28 3.11
C THR A 61 19.69 -30.34 2.66
N GLY A 62 19.39 -29.35 1.81
CA GLY A 62 20.36 -28.38 1.32
C GLY A 62 20.51 -27.13 2.20
N PRO A 63 21.49 -26.25 1.91
CA PRO A 63 21.52 -24.90 2.44
C PRO A 63 20.36 -24.07 1.88
N ASP A 64 20.09 -22.92 2.51
CA ASP A 64 19.15 -21.93 1.96
C ASP A 64 19.54 -21.55 0.50
N PRO A 65 18.65 -21.79 -0.49
CA PRO A 65 18.92 -21.50 -1.90
C PRO A 65 19.25 -20.02 -2.18
N ASN A 66 18.79 -19.09 -1.34
CA ASN A 66 18.96 -17.65 -1.52
C ASN A 66 20.06 -17.03 -0.66
N LEU A 67 20.83 -17.84 0.10
CA LEU A 67 21.79 -17.36 1.10
C LEU A 67 22.79 -16.31 0.58
N LEU A 68 23.21 -16.42 -0.68
CA LEU A 68 24.20 -15.54 -1.31
C LEU A 68 23.59 -14.51 -2.27
N LEU A 69 22.26 -14.50 -2.40
CA LEU A 69 21.57 -13.60 -3.33
C LEU A 69 21.27 -12.26 -2.67
N ASN A 70 21.31 -11.19 -3.49
CA ASN A 70 20.71 -9.93 -3.10
C ASN A 70 19.19 -9.99 -3.31
N VAL A 71 18.50 -10.59 -2.33
CA VAL A 71 17.05 -10.80 -2.39
C VAL A 71 16.27 -9.48 -2.53
N ARG A 72 16.78 -8.36 -1.99
CA ARG A 72 16.15 -7.04 -2.12
C ARG A 72 16.12 -6.54 -3.56
N ASN A 73 17.24 -6.66 -4.28
CA ASN A 73 17.26 -6.33 -5.71
C ASN A 73 16.33 -7.25 -6.50
N LYS A 74 16.37 -8.57 -6.20
CA LYS A 74 15.53 -9.55 -6.88
C LYS A 74 14.03 -9.26 -6.69
N ALA A 75 13.63 -8.84 -5.48
CA ALA A 75 12.26 -8.40 -5.20
C ALA A 75 11.88 -7.09 -5.91
N ALA A 76 12.79 -6.10 -5.95
CA ALA A 76 12.58 -4.85 -6.68
C ALA A 76 12.44 -5.05 -8.20
N GLU A 77 13.05 -6.12 -8.73
CA GLU A 77 13.02 -6.46 -10.16
C GLU A 77 11.92 -7.48 -10.50
N ALA A 78 11.27 -8.11 -9.52
CA ALA A 78 10.30 -9.19 -9.73
C ALA A 78 9.12 -8.76 -10.63
N ASP A 79 9.00 -9.34 -11.82
CA ASP A 79 7.98 -8.94 -12.81
C ASP A 79 6.64 -9.66 -12.67
N SER A 80 6.54 -10.64 -11.78
CA SER A 80 5.28 -11.25 -11.35
C SER A 80 5.42 -11.71 -9.90
N TYR A 81 4.30 -11.97 -9.25
CA TYR A 81 4.32 -12.56 -7.91
C TYR A 81 3.12 -13.47 -7.70
N ALA A 82 3.20 -14.32 -6.69
CA ALA A 82 2.07 -15.11 -6.19
C ALA A 82 1.90 -14.91 -4.69
N ILE A 83 0.66 -15.01 -4.21
CA ILE A 83 0.33 -14.96 -2.79
C ILE A 83 -0.65 -16.08 -2.44
N THR A 84 -0.43 -16.74 -1.31
CA THR A 84 -1.37 -17.72 -0.75
C THR A 84 -1.29 -17.83 0.76
N TYR A 85 -2.44 -17.96 1.42
CA TYR A 85 -2.60 -18.15 2.86
C TYR A 85 -2.96 -19.58 3.23
N GLY A 86 -3.25 -20.42 2.25
CA GLY A 86 -3.68 -21.80 2.43
C GLY A 86 -2.53 -22.78 2.69
N ALA A 87 -2.90 -24.00 3.08
CA ALA A 87 -1.98 -25.13 3.09
C ALA A 87 -1.51 -25.45 1.67
N LEU A 88 -0.27 -25.92 1.53
CA LEU A 88 0.34 -26.16 0.22
C LEU A 88 0.42 -27.64 -0.10
N THR A 89 -0.04 -28.01 -1.29
CA THR A 89 0.26 -29.28 -1.92
C THR A 89 1.58 -29.21 -2.70
N LYS A 90 2.05 -30.36 -3.19
CA LYS A 90 3.18 -30.40 -4.13
C LYS A 90 2.92 -29.58 -5.40
N ALA A 91 1.71 -29.65 -5.95
CA ALA A 91 1.36 -28.93 -7.17
C ALA A 91 1.36 -27.40 -6.96
N ASP A 92 0.96 -26.96 -5.77
CA ASP A 92 1.04 -25.55 -5.38
C ASP A 92 2.49 -25.10 -5.35
N ILE A 93 3.38 -25.86 -4.69
CA ILE A 93 4.82 -25.54 -4.65
C ILE A 93 5.43 -25.53 -6.05
N ASP A 94 5.11 -26.52 -6.88
CA ASP A 94 5.61 -26.57 -8.27
C ASP A 94 5.15 -25.34 -9.07
N THR A 95 3.94 -24.81 -8.79
CA THR A 95 3.46 -23.56 -9.39
C THR A 95 4.19 -22.33 -8.82
N LEU A 96 4.33 -22.25 -7.50
CA LEU A 96 4.99 -21.14 -6.79
C LEU A 96 6.47 -21.00 -7.16
N LYS A 97 7.16 -22.13 -7.42
CA LYS A 97 8.54 -22.17 -7.93
C LYS A 97 8.76 -21.39 -9.22
N THR A 98 7.71 -21.17 -10.00
CA THR A 98 7.82 -20.45 -11.27
C THR A 98 7.78 -18.92 -11.10
N TYR A 99 7.46 -18.41 -9.91
CA TYR A 99 7.36 -16.97 -9.67
C TYR A 99 8.66 -16.41 -9.07
N PRO A 100 9.11 -15.22 -9.47
CA PRO A 100 10.30 -14.61 -8.88
C PRO A 100 10.05 -14.10 -7.44
N LEU A 101 8.78 -13.86 -7.06
CA LEU A 101 8.37 -13.42 -5.74
C LEU A 101 7.13 -14.21 -5.27
N VAL A 102 7.19 -14.74 -4.06
CA VAL A 102 6.11 -15.52 -3.45
C VAL A 102 5.84 -15.02 -2.03
N ILE A 103 4.57 -14.82 -1.70
CA ILE A 103 4.10 -14.46 -0.37
C ILE A 103 3.30 -15.63 0.20
N VAL A 104 3.63 -16.07 1.41
CA VAL A 104 2.93 -17.17 2.09
C VAL A 104 2.49 -16.79 3.49
N HIS A 105 1.45 -17.45 4.01
CA HIS A 105 1.03 -17.32 5.41
C HIS A 105 1.42 -18.55 6.24
N PRO A 106 2.51 -18.50 7.02
CA PRO A 106 3.02 -19.70 7.68
C PRO A 106 2.08 -20.32 8.70
N TYR A 107 1.31 -19.50 9.42
CA TYR A 107 0.38 -20.00 10.44
C TYR A 107 -0.88 -20.64 9.84
N ASN A 108 -1.67 -19.89 9.03
CA ASN A 108 -2.87 -20.40 8.36
C ASN A 108 -2.58 -21.59 7.43
N GLY A 109 -1.43 -21.60 6.74
CA GLY A 109 -1.01 -22.70 5.88
C GLY A 109 -0.33 -23.88 6.59
N ASP A 110 -0.09 -23.79 7.90
CA ASP A 110 0.76 -24.70 8.70
C ASP A 110 2.09 -25.04 8.02
N LEU A 111 2.78 -24.01 7.54
CA LEU A 111 3.99 -24.18 6.75
C LEU A 111 5.18 -24.50 7.66
N THR A 112 6.08 -25.30 7.09
CA THR A 112 7.37 -25.67 7.68
C THR A 112 8.51 -25.05 6.89
N ARG A 113 9.72 -25.09 7.45
CA ARG A 113 10.94 -24.72 6.74
C ARG A 113 11.07 -25.44 5.39
N ASP A 114 10.70 -26.71 5.32
CA ASP A 114 10.79 -27.49 4.07
C ASP A 114 9.94 -26.87 2.96
N HIS A 115 8.72 -26.44 3.25
CA HIS A 115 7.87 -25.76 2.27
C HIS A 115 8.56 -24.51 1.70
N ILE A 116 9.14 -23.68 2.58
CA ILE A 116 9.84 -22.45 2.19
C ILE A 116 11.07 -22.78 1.34
N MET A 117 11.91 -23.72 1.77
CA MET A 117 13.14 -24.08 1.04
C MET A 117 12.85 -24.73 -0.30
N TRP A 118 11.81 -25.56 -0.40
CA TRP A 118 11.39 -26.13 -1.68
C TRP A 118 10.93 -25.04 -2.63
N ILE A 119 10.15 -24.05 -2.20
CA ILE A 119 9.78 -22.92 -3.08
C ILE A 119 11.05 -22.18 -3.53
N LYS A 120 11.93 -21.80 -2.59
CA LYS A 120 13.16 -21.03 -2.87
C LYS A 120 14.13 -21.72 -3.83
N GLN A 121 14.09 -23.04 -3.94
CA GLN A 121 14.95 -23.79 -4.86
C GLN A 121 14.64 -23.52 -6.34
N GLY A 122 13.48 -22.93 -6.65
CA GLY A 122 13.09 -22.68 -8.03
C GLY A 122 12.78 -23.95 -8.82
N VAL A 123 12.73 -23.79 -10.15
CA VAL A 123 12.39 -24.87 -11.07
C VAL A 123 13.63 -25.73 -11.34
N ASP A 124 14.77 -25.10 -11.65
CA ASP A 124 16.06 -25.77 -11.76
C ASP A 124 16.88 -25.56 -10.47
N PRO A 125 17.09 -26.61 -9.66
CA PRO A 125 17.84 -26.52 -8.41
C PRO A 125 19.32 -26.10 -8.58
N ASN A 126 19.84 -26.04 -9.81
CA ASN A 126 21.19 -25.61 -10.11
C ASN A 126 21.28 -24.18 -10.68
N ASP A 127 20.14 -23.51 -10.90
CA ASP A 127 20.09 -22.16 -11.44
C ASP A 127 19.56 -21.14 -10.41
N PRO A 128 20.43 -20.49 -9.63
CA PRO A 128 19.98 -19.51 -8.63
C PRO A 128 19.29 -18.27 -9.24
N SER A 129 19.34 -18.08 -10.56
CA SER A 129 18.62 -16.99 -11.22
C SER A 129 17.11 -17.19 -11.19
N ASP A 130 16.62 -18.44 -11.16
CA ASP A 130 15.19 -18.75 -11.11
C ASP A 130 14.61 -18.86 -9.69
N ASN A 131 15.46 -18.94 -8.66
CA ASN A 131 15.03 -19.06 -7.26
C ASN A 131 14.01 -17.99 -6.83
N PRO A 132 12.79 -18.34 -6.41
CA PRO A 132 11.85 -17.39 -5.86
C PRO A 132 12.38 -16.73 -4.59
N VAL A 133 12.07 -15.45 -4.42
CA VAL A 133 12.13 -14.77 -3.13
C VAL A 133 10.85 -15.10 -2.36
N VAL A 134 10.97 -15.56 -1.11
CA VAL A 134 9.79 -15.93 -0.30
C VAL A 134 9.59 -14.99 0.89
N LEU A 135 8.43 -14.32 0.94
CA LEU A 135 8.01 -13.47 2.05
C LEU A 135 6.98 -14.18 2.91
N CYS A 136 7.07 -14.00 4.23
CA CYS A 136 6.15 -14.57 5.18
C CYS A 136 5.23 -13.50 5.79
N TYR A 137 3.93 -13.76 5.76
CA TYR A 137 2.90 -12.91 6.37
C TYR A 137 3.11 -12.75 7.88
N ILE A 138 2.87 -11.54 8.38
CA ILE A 138 2.71 -11.24 9.79
C ILE A 138 1.83 -10.00 9.99
N SER A 139 0.85 -10.09 10.88
CA SER A 139 0.06 -8.94 11.33
C SER A 139 0.81 -8.15 12.40
N ILE A 140 0.91 -6.82 12.24
CA ILE A 140 1.63 -5.94 13.17
C ILE A 140 0.79 -4.81 13.78
N GLY A 141 -0.41 -4.58 13.26
CA GLY A 141 -1.41 -3.65 13.80
C GLY A 141 -2.57 -4.34 14.52
N GLU A 142 -2.64 -5.66 14.45
CA GLU A 142 -3.57 -6.48 15.22
C GLU A 142 -2.87 -7.64 15.93
N ASP A 143 -3.34 -7.97 17.13
CA ASP A 143 -2.85 -9.12 17.88
C ASP A 143 -3.66 -10.38 17.57
N SER A 144 -3.26 -11.15 16.56
CA SER A 144 -3.96 -12.37 16.14
C SER A 144 -4.06 -13.44 17.24
N ARG A 145 -3.24 -13.38 18.29
CA ARG A 145 -3.33 -14.29 19.45
C ARG A 145 -4.62 -14.09 20.24
N THR A 146 -5.27 -12.94 20.07
CA THR A 146 -6.52 -12.57 20.76
C THR A 146 -7.78 -13.05 20.05
N PHE A 147 -7.65 -13.71 18.89
CA PHE A 147 -8.76 -14.21 18.11
C PHE A 147 -9.78 -14.98 18.96
N GLN A 148 -11.03 -14.51 18.96
CA GLN A 148 -12.16 -15.08 19.72
C GLN A 148 -11.97 -15.14 21.26
N LEU A 149 -10.98 -14.44 21.81
CA LEU A 149 -10.86 -14.30 23.26
C LEU A 149 -11.79 -13.18 23.77
N THR A 150 -12.55 -13.52 24.81
CA THR A 150 -13.29 -12.53 25.59
C THR A 150 -12.34 -11.67 26.41
N ASP A 151 -12.78 -10.45 26.77
CA ASP A 151 -12.01 -9.55 27.63
C ASP A 151 -11.62 -10.22 28.96
N ALA A 152 -12.51 -11.04 29.52
CA ALA A 152 -12.26 -11.77 30.77
C ALA A 152 -11.17 -12.84 30.59
N GLN A 153 -11.14 -13.54 29.45
CA GLN A 153 -10.06 -14.49 29.15
C GLN A 153 -8.74 -13.74 28.96
N MET A 154 -8.74 -12.62 28.26
CA MET A 154 -7.54 -11.82 28.08
C MET A 154 -6.98 -11.30 29.40
N ARG A 155 -7.83 -10.82 30.31
CA ARG A 155 -7.42 -10.36 31.66
C ARG A 155 -6.82 -11.45 32.54
N ASN A 156 -7.10 -12.71 32.25
CA ASN A 156 -6.57 -13.86 32.99
C ASN A 156 -5.33 -14.47 32.34
N ASP A 157 -4.87 -13.92 31.21
CA ASP A 157 -3.72 -14.43 30.47
C ASP A 157 -2.57 -13.40 30.50
N PRO A 158 -1.42 -13.74 31.11
CA PRO A 158 -0.32 -12.81 31.29
C PRO A 158 0.28 -12.30 29.97
N ARG A 159 0.04 -12.99 28.83
CA ARG A 159 0.45 -12.52 27.51
C ARG A 159 -0.22 -11.21 27.13
N PHE A 160 -1.44 -10.97 27.59
CA PHE A 160 -2.28 -9.84 27.20
C PHE A 160 -2.43 -8.79 28.32
N THR A 161 -2.11 -9.14 29.57
CA THR A 161 -2.04 -8.16 30.66
C THR A 161 -0.75 -7.36 30.64
N GLY A 162 0.36 -7.95 30.19
CA GLY A 162 1.65 -7.27 30.07
C GLY A 162 2.05 -6.50 31.33
N ASP A 163 2.30 -5.21 31.19
CA ASP A 163 2.64 -4.28 32.27
C ASP A 163 1.41 -3.69 33.01
N GLY A 164 0.20 -3.99 32.55
CA GLY A 164 -1.07 -3.57 33.15
C GLY A 164 -1.43 -2.10 32.95
N SER A 165 -0.59 -1.31 32.26
CA SER A 165 -0.80 0.13 32.10
C SER A 165 -1.80 0.47 30.99
N GLY A 166 -2.04 -0.48 30.08
CA GLY A 166 -2.90 -0.32 28.92
C GLY A 166 -4.38 -0.71 29.16
N PRO A 167 -5.24 -0.56 28.13
CA PRO A 167 -4.90 -0.01 26.81
C PRO A 167 -4.52 1.48 26.88
N SER A 168 -3.96 2.00 25.79
CA SER A 168 -3.53 3.39 25.66
C SER A 168 -4.44 4.16 24.69
N ILE A 169 -4.49 5.47 24.84
CA ILE A 169 -5.27 6.37 23.97
C ILE A 169 -4.37 7.47 23.39
N ASP A 170 -4.89 8.18 22.39
CA ASP A 170 -4.21 9.30 21.74
C ASP A 170 -3.68 10.31 22.76
N PRO A 171 -2.35 10.56 22.81
CA PRO A 171 -1.74 11.48 23.76
C PRO A 171 -2.18 12.95 23.56
N ARG A 172 -2.86 13.27 22.46
CA ARG A 172 -3.41 14.59 22.17
C ARG A 172 -4.79 14.80 22.81
N GLY A 173 -5.41 13.75 23.36
CA GLY A 173 -6.75 13.79 23.95
C GLY A 173 -7.87 13.81 22.90
N PRO A 174 -9.11 14.19 23.29
CA PRO A 174 -10.29 14.08 22.43
C PRO A 174 -10.28 15.05 21.24
N GLY A 175 -10.86 14.62 20.11
CA GLY A 175 -10.92 15.38 18.85
C GLY A 175 -9.56 15.66 18.16
N PRO A 176 -8.64 14.68 18.03
CA PRO A 176 -7.29 14.93 17.53
C PRO A 176 -7.16 14.83 16.00
N SER A 177 -8.23 14.44 15.29
CA SER A 177 -8.24 14.12 13.86
C SER A 177 -7.56 15.18 12.98
N GLY A 178 -6.69 14.72 12.09
CA GLY A 178 -6.05 15.58 11.07
C GLY A 178 -4.94 16.50 11.61
N ARG A 179 -4.51 16.32 12.86
CA ARG A 179 -3.38 17.05 13.45
C ARG A 179 -2.06 16.34 13.15
N SER A 180 -0.94 17.03 13.37
CA SER A 180 0.39 16.45 13.19
C SER A 180 0.57 15.17 14.00
N LEU A 181 1.31 14.22 13.41
CA LEU A 181 1.62 12.90 13.96
C LEU A 181 3.10 12.81 14.41
N VAL A 182 3.81 13.93 14.42
CA VAL A 182 5.21 14.01 14.84
C VAL A 182 5.31 14.46 16.30
N GLY A 183 6.26 13.89 17.04
CA GLY A 183 6.55 14.28 18.42
C GLY A 183 5.55 13.76 19.47
N LEU A 184 4.71 12.80 19.10
CA LEU A 184 3.80 12.13 20.03
C LEU A 184 4.55 11.09 20.87
N ASP A 185 4.10 10.87 22.10
CA ASP A 185 4.63 9.79 22.93
C ASP A 185 4.29 8.44 22.28
N PRO A 186 5.30 7.61 21.92
CA PRO A 186 5.06 6.32 21.28
C PRO A 186 4.27 5.33 22.14
N LYS A 187 4.09 5.57 23.45
CA LYS A 187 3.24 4.74 24.32
C LYS A 187 1.80 5.24 24.43
N GLY A 188 1.51 6.45 23.96
CA GLY A 188 0.21 7.09 24.17
C GLY A 188 -0.05 7.43 25.64
N THR A 189 -1.31 7.74 25.97
CA THR A 189 -1.74 7.98 27.35
C THR A 189 -2.31 6.69 27.95
N PRO A 190 -1.77 6.19 29.08
CA PRO A 190 -2.24 4.95 29.69
C PRO A 190 -3.62 5.13 30.32
N THR A 191 -4.49 4.13 30.15
CA THR A 191 -5.79 4.07 30.83
C THR A 191 -5.75 3.32 32.16
N ASN A 192 -4.69 2.54 32.41
CA ASN A 192 -4.55 1.61 33.55
C ASN A 192 -5.69 0.58 33.63
N GLY A 193 -6.12 0.11 32.46
CA GLY A 193 -7.18 -0.90 32.32
C GLY A 193 -6.77 -2.31 32.68
N GLY A 194 -5.49 -2.59 32.99
CA GLY A 194 -4.99 -3.93 33.33
C GLY A 194 -4.62 -4.77 32.10
N PHE A 195 -4.46 -4.15 30.93
CA PHE A 195 -3.94 -4.78 29.73
C PHE A 195 -2.53 -4.27 29.42
N ALA A 196 -1.84 -4.91 28.48
CA ALA A 196 -0.54 -4.43 28.02
C ALA A 196 -0.64 -3.03 27.39
N SER A 197 0.37 -2.19 27.61
CA SER A 197 0.45 -0.81 27.11
C SER A 197 0.24 -0.63 25.59
N TYR A 198 0.53 -1.67 24.82
CA TYR A 198 0.44 -1.64 23.37
C TYR A 198 -0.97 -1.82 22.81
N TYR A 199 -1.99 -2.18 23.61
CA TYR A 199 -3.37 -2.17 23.12
C TYR A 199 -3.90 -0.74 23.07
N VAL A 200 -4.84 -0.46 22.15
CA VAL A 200 -5.46 0.87 21.99
C VAL A 200 -6.92 0.87 22.47
N ASN A 201 -7.42 2.02 22.94
CA ASN A 201 -8.82 2.20 23.36
C ASN A 201 -9.38 3.59 22.96
N ASP A 202 -9.02 4.05 21.77
CA ASP A 202 -9.43 5.35 21.25
C ASP A 202 -10.93 5.40 20.94
N ASN A 203 -11.54 4.26 20.60
CA ASN A 203 -12.95 4.19 20.27
C ASN A 203 -13.82 4.59 21.49
N ALA A 204 -13.46 4.20 22.71
CA ALA A 204 -14.18 4.59 23.93
C ALA A 204 -14.16 6.12 24.20
N ILE A 205 -13.17 6.84 23.66
CA ILE A 205 -13.10 8.30 23.76
C ILE A 205 -14.01 8.97 22.73
N ARG A 206 -14.18 8.35 21.56
CA ARG A 206 -14.88 8.95 20.41
C ARG A 206 -16.33 8.50 20.26
N CYS A 207 -16.64 7.28 20.66
CA CYS A 207 -17.88 6.60 20.34
C CYS A 207 -18.70 6.32 21.61
N PRO A 208 -19.87 6.98 21.77
CA PRO A 208 -20.74 6.72 22.89
C PRO A 208 -21.18 5.25 22.92
N GLY A 209 -20.87 4.56 24.03
CA GLY A 209 -21.25 3.16 24.24
C GLY A 209 -20.11 2.17 24.11
N ASP A 210 -18.96 2.57 23.57
CA ASP A 210 -17.80 1.70 23.50
C ASP A 210 -17.15 1.48 24.88
N PRO A 211 -16.63 0.27 25.17
CA PRO A 211 -16.16 -0.06 26.51
C PRO A 211 -14.88 0.69 26.88
N VAL A 212 -14.94 1.40 28.00
CA VAL A 212 -13.77 2.09 28.59
C VAL A 212 -12.80 1.06 29.18
N ASN A 213 -11.50 1.30 29.01
CA ASN A 213 -10.41 0.47 29.55
C ASN A 213 -10.38 -0.96 28.99
N VAL A 214 -10.88 -1.16 27.77
CA VAL A 214 -10.88 -2.45 27.05
C VAL A 214 -10.26 -2.23 25.68
N PRO A 215 -9.34 -3.09 25.22
CA PRO A 215 -8.76 -2.97 23.87
C PRO A 215 -9.82 -2.92 22.77
N ASP A 216 -9.69 -1.94 21.88
CA ASP A 216 -10.51 -1.83 20.68
C ASP A 216 -10.34 -3.08 19.81
N GLN A 217 -11.43 -3.50 19.17
CA GLN A 217 -11.51 -4.78 18.46
C GLN A 217 -11.84 -4.57 17.00
N ASN A 218 -11.19 -5.34 16.14
CA ASN A 218 -11.65 -5.54 14.78
C ASN A 218 -12.93 -6.41 14.79
N GLY A 219 -14.05 -5.87 14.33
CA GLY A 219 -15.34 -6.57 14.36
C GLY A 219 -15.47 -7.72 13.35
N TYR A 220 -14.65 -7.76 12.30
CA TYR A 220 -14.67 -8.84 11.31
C TYR A 220 -13.75 -10.00 11.69
N PHE A 221 -12.55 -9.67 12.17
CA PHE A 221 -11.52 -10.66 12.50
C PHE A 221 -11.51 -11.05 13.98
N LEU A 222 -12.19 -10.29 14.85
CA LEU A 222 -12.31 -10.58 16.28
C LEU A 222 -10.96 -10.60 17.01
N THR A 223 -10.04 -9.76 16.55
CA THR A 223 -8.69 -9.51 17.07
C THR A 223 -8.63 -8.10 17.69
N ARG A 224 -7.65 -7.83 18.55
CA ARG A 224 -7.46 -6.50 19.16
C ARG A 224 -6.46 -5.67 18.39
N PHE A 225 -6.79 -4.39 18.22
CA PHE A 225 -5.88 -3.41 17.65
C PHE A 225 -4.73 -3.11 18.60
N VAL A 226 -3.56 -2.85 18.02
CA VAL A 226 -2.35 -2.51 18.76
C VAL A 226 -1.66 -1.27 18.21
N ASN A 227 -0.98 -0.56 19.10
CA ASN A 227 -0.04 0.49 18.77
C ASN A 227 1.31 -0.13 18.41
N ALA A 228 1.64 -0.18 17.12
CA ALA A 228 2.90 -0.71 16.65
C ALA A 228 4.14 0.08 17.12
N GLY A 229 3.96 1.32 17.58
CA GLY A 229 5.01 2.17 18.13
C GLY A 229 5.46 1.81 19.54
N ASP A 230 4.68 1.00 20.27
CA ASP A 230 5.07 0.57 21.60
C ASP A 230 6.26 -0.42 21.52
N PRO A 231 7.41 -0.14 22.17
CA PRO A 231 8.55 -1.04 22.14
C PRO A 231 8.27 -2.46 22.66
N LEU A 232 7.31 -2.62 23.59
CA LEU A 232 6.90 -3.93 24.09
C LEU A 232 6.18 -4.74 23.02
N TRP A 233 5.45 -4.09 22.12
CA TRP A 233 4.82 -4.77 20.99
C TRP A 233 5.85 -5.30 20.01
N TYR A 234 6.84 -4.48 19.62
CA TYR A 234 7.93 -4.96 18.76
C TYR A 234 8.66 -6.15 19.39
N SER A 235 8.98 -6.08 20.69
CA SER A 235 9.60 -7.21 21.40
C SER A 235 8.72 -8.45 21.37
N THR A 236 7.40 -8.27 21.58
CA THR A 236 6.43 -9.36 21.53
C THR A 236 6.44 -10.02 20.15
N VAL A 237 6.17 -9.25 19.09
CA VAL A 237 6.12 -9.74 17.70
C VAL A 237 7.43 -10.37 17.26
N LYS A 238 8.56 -9.85 17.73
CA LYS A 238 9.87 -10.39 17.40
C LYS A 238 10.10 -11.81 17.95
N ASP A 239 9.66 -12.07 19.18
CA ASP A 239 10.03 -13.27 19.92
C ASP A 239 8.91 -14.33 20.02
N MET A 240 7.69 -14.06 19.53
CA MET A 240 6.61 -15.06 19.45
C MET A 240 7.07 -16.35 18.77
N LEU A 241 6.59 -17.48 19.29
CA LEU A 241 6.84 -18.82 18.76
C LEU A 241 5.53 -19.48 18.35
N MET A 242 5.50 -19.99 17.11
CA MET A 242 4.34 -20.63 16.53
C MET A 242 3.92 -21.84 17.36
N ASN A 243 2.62 -21.93 17.70
CA ASN A 243 2.01 -23.06 18.40
C ASN A 243 2.57 -23.40 19.79
N VAL A 244 3.47 -22.60 20.38
CA VAL A 244 3.97 -22.83 21.75
C VAL A 244 2.87 -22.59 22.79
N ASN A 245 1.97 -21.64 22.52
CA ASN A 245 0.70 -21.49 23.20
C ASN A 245 -0.41 -21.56 22.14
N SER A 246 -1.56 -22.16 22.46
CA SER A 246 -2.67 -22.31 21.51
C SER A 246 -2.93 -21.00 20.76
N HIS A 247 -2.98 -21.09 19.43
CA HIS A 247 -3.24 -19.97 18.52
C HIS A 247 -2.17 -18.86 18.49
N THR A 248 -0.89 -19.19 18.72
CA THR A 248 0.20 -18.22 18.56
C THR A 248 0.80 -18.32 17.15
N PRO A 249 0.79 -17.24 16.34
CA PRO A 249 1.51 -17.19 15.07
C PRO A 249 3.04 -17.08 15.28
N PRO A 250 3.87 -17.41 14.27
CA PRO A 250 5.32 -17.22 14.37
C PRO A 250 5.71 -15.74 14.45
N GLY A 251 6.71 -15.42 15.28
CA GLY A 251 7.30 -14.09 15.37
C GLY A 251 8.44 -13.85 14.36
N LEU A 252 8.91 -12.61 14.27
CA LEU A 252 9.91 -12.19 13.26
C LEU A 252 11.18 -13.04 13.27
N ARG A 253 11.68 -13.44 14.45
CA ARG A 253 12.89 -14.29 14.52
C ARG A 253 12.65 -15.69 13.96
N GLU A 254 11.49 -16.28 14.25
CA GLU A 254 11.15 -17.60 13.73
C GLU A 254 10.92 -17.57 12.22
N LEU A 255 10.34 -16.48 11.71
CA LEU A 255 10.15 -16.26 10.27
C LEU A 255 11.49 -16.05 9.54
N LEU A 256 12.34 -15.15 10.03
CA LEU A 256 13.47 -14.59 9.29
C LEU A 256 14.81 -15.28 9.53
N THR A 257 14.92 -16.12 10.57
CA THR A 257 16.15 -16.82 10.93
C THR A 257 15.98 -18.32 10.81
N GLU A 258 17.10 -19.05 10.86
CA GLU A 258 17.11 -20.52 10.85
C GLU A 258 17.37 -21.10 12.25
N SER A 259 17.71 -20.25 13.22
CA SER A 259 18.23 -20.66 14.53
C SER A 259 17.25 -20.44 15.69
N TYR A 260 16.02 -19.99 15.40
CA TYR A 260 15.01 -19.71 16.40
C TYR A 260 13.65 -20.33 16.03
N GLY A 261 13.00 -21.00 16.99
CA GLY A 261 11.73 -21.71 16.75
C GLY A 261 11.87 -22.78 15.67
N ARG A 262 10.90 -22.83 14.75
CA ARG A 262 10.95 -23.65 13.53
C ARG A 262 11.98 -23.19 12.50
N GLY A 263 12.51 -21.97 12.62
CA GLY A 263 13.57 -21.42 11.76
C GLY A 263 13.20 -21.42 10.26
N LEU A 264 12.09 -20.76 9.89
CA LEU A 264 11.50 -20.87 8.56
C LEU A 264 12.40 -20.36 7.44
N GLY A 265 13.26 -19.37 7.71
CA GLY A 265 14.24 -18.87 6.73
C GLY A 265 13.62 -18.08 5.56
N CYS A 266 12.54 -17.33 5.81
CA CYS A 266 11.94 -16.45 4.80
C CYS A 266 12.92 -15.32 4.41
N ASP A 267 12.85 -14.85 3.17
CA ASP A 267 13.69 -13.77 2.63
C ASP A 267 13.21 -12.38 3.07
N GLY A 268 12.00 -12.30 3.58
CA GLY A 268 11.42 -11.10 4.15
C GLY A 268 10.05 -11.34 4.75
N VAL A 269 9.36 -10.25 5.05
CA VAL A 269 8.03 -10.27 5.65
C VAL A 269 7.04 -9.42 4.86
N PHE A 270 5.80 -9.90 4.84
CA PHE A 270 4.63 -9.15 4.43
C PHE A 270 3.92 -8.65 5.68
N LEU A 271 4.02 -7.35 5.93
CA LEU A 271 3.49 -6.68 7.12
C LEU A 271 2.06 -6.23 6.85
N ASP A 272 1.11 -6.85 7.54
CA ASP A 272 -0.30 -6.54 7.39
C ASP A 272 -0.86 -5.70 8.55
N THR A 273 -2.10 -5.21 8.38
CA THR A 273 -2.89 -4.40 9.33
C THR A 273 -2.26 -3.06 9.67
N ILE A 274 -1.47 -2.50 8.75
CA ILE A 274 -0.88 -1.16 8.88
C ILE A 274 -1.97 -0.08 8.94
N ASP A 275 -3.15 -0.36 8.35
CA ASP A 275 -4.33 0.51 8.39
C ASP A 275 -4.97 0.66 9.78
N THR A 276 -4.50 -0.06 10.81
CA THR A 276 -4.87 0.28 12.21
C THR A 276 -4.59 1.75 12.51
N ALA A 277 -3.53 2.31 11.91
CA ALA A 277 -3.15 3.70 11.99
C ALA A 277 -3.85 4.62 10.96
N ALA A 278 -4.90 4.17 10.28
CA ALA A 278 -5.61 4.98 9.29
C ALA A 278 -6.11 6.31 9.86
N PRO A 279 -6.25 7.36 9.03
CA PRO A 279 -6.89 8.60 9.42
C PRO A 279 -8.20 8.35 10.14
N ASN A 280 -8.40 9.01 11.29
CA ASN A 280 -9.58 8.79 12.12
C ASN A 280 -10.88 9.09 11.36
N LYS A 281 -10.84 9.97 10.36
CA LYS A 281 -12.00 10.29 9.51
C LYS A 281 -12.41 9.16 8.57
N TYR A 282 -11.62 8.09 8.43
CA TYR A 282 -11.94 7.00 7.52
C TYR A 282 -13.03 6.08 8.05
N THR A 283 -13.15 5.91 9.36
CA THR A 283 -14.25 5.14 9.95
C THR A 283 -15.11 6.02 10.87
N ASN A 284 -16.34 5.59 11.08
CA ASN A 284 -17.31 6.17 11.99
C ASN A 284 -17.76 5.15 13.02
N CYS A 285 -18.29 5.61 14.16
CA CYS A 285 -18.72 4.73 15.25
C CYS A 285 -19.67 3.58 14.87
N PRO A 286 -20.58 3.70 13.87
CA PRO A 286 -21.42 2.58 13.46
C PRO A 286 -20.71 1.50 12.63
N ASP A 287 -19.48 1.76 12.16
CA ASP A 287 -18.77 0.82 11.30
C ASP A 287 -18.33 -0.40 12.12
N THR A 288 -18.59 -1.60 11.59
CA THR A 288 -18.20 -2.87 12.22
C THR A 288 -16.70 -2.93 12.54
N ASN A 289 -15.87 -2.27 11.73
CA ASN A 289 -14.43 -2.20 11.93
C ASN A 289 -13.96 -0.77 12.22
N HIS A 290 -14.53 -0.15 13.25
CA HIS A 290 -14.14 1.19 13.65
C HIS A 290 -12.72 1.21 14.27
N SER A 291 -11.85 2.09 13.79
CA SER A 291 -10.56 2.42 14.40
C SER A 291 -10.40 3.94 14.49
N SER A 292 -9.94 4.42 15.65
CA SER A 292 -9.60 5.82 15.91
C SER A 292 -8.14 6.03 16.33
N SER A 293 -7.24 5.19 15.83
CA SER A 293 -5.85 5.07 16.31
C SER A 293 -4.81 5.76 15.40
N GLU A 294 -5.17 6.81 14.66
CA GLU A 294 -4.26 7.47 13.69
C GLU A 294 -2.92 7.93 14.29
N TRP A 295 -2.90 8.24 15.58
CA TRP A 295 -1.70 8.70 16.31
C TRP A 295 -0.58 7.66 16.33
N THR A 296 -0.92 6.38 16.14
CA THR A 296 0.03 5.28 16.10
C THR A 296 0.84 5.23 14.80
N ALA A 297 0.50 6.04 13.78
CA ALA A 297 1.12 6.00 12.45
C ALA A 297 2.65 6.11 12.46
N LYS A 298 3.21 7.03 13.25
CA LYS A 298 4.68 7.11 13.38
C LYS A 298 5.27 5.82 13.93
N GLY A 299 4.56 5.18 14.86
CA GLY A 299 4.92 3.90 15.45
C GLY A 299 5.07 2.79 14.42
N PHE A 300 4.20 2.71 13.40
CA PHE A 300 4.35 1.74 12.31
C PHE A 300 5.61 1.99 11.48
N SER A 301 5.91 3.25 11.15
CA SER A 301 7.16 3.60 10.44
C SER A 301 8.40 3.30 11.28
N ASP A 302 8.36 3.57 12.59
CA ASP A 302 9.43 3.23 13.53
C ASP A 302 9.61 1.70 13.68
N PHE A 303 8.51 0.94 13.73
CA PHE A 303 8.52 -0.53 13.75
C PHE A 303 9.28 -1.07 12.53
N MET A 304 8.93 -0.58 11.33
CA MET A 304 9.59 -0.98 10.09
C MET A 304 11.07 -0.57 10.07
N GLY A 305 11.40 0.63 10.58
CA GLY A 305 12.79 1.08 10.70
C GLY A 305 13.61 0.20 11.65
N LYS A 306 13.00 -0.25 12.75
CA LYS A 306 13.63 -1.18 13.68
C LYS A 306 13.77 -2.58 13.10
N LEU A 307 12.78 -3.08 12.38
CA LEU A 307 12.85 -4.33 11.61
C LEU A 307 14.00 -4.29 10.60
N ARG A 308 14.14 -3.19 9.84
CA ARG A 308 15.28 -2.98 8.93
C ARG A 308 16.62 -2.99 9.66
N THR A 309 16.70 -2.41 10.85
CA THR A 309 17.94 -2.39 11.64
C THR A 309 18.31 -3.79 12.15
N ASP A 310 17.33 -4.52 12.67
CA ASP A 310 17.55 -5.85 13.23
C ASP A 310 17.77 -6.91 12.12
N PHE A 311 17.23 -6.70 10.91
CA PHE A 311 17.26 -7.62 9.78
C PHE A 311 17.60 -6.89 8.44
N PRO A 312 18.83 -6.35 8.29
CA PRO A 312 19.16 -5.39 7.21
C PRO A 312 19.00 -5.92 5.79
N ASN A 313 19.21 -7.23 5.60
CA ASN A 313 19.16 -7.87 4.29
C ASN A 313 17.78 -8.44 3.92
N LYS A 314 16.80 -8.36 4.83
CA LYS A 314 15.46 -8.93 4.61
C LYS A 314 14.54 -7.95 3.90
N ILE A 315 13.58 -8.46 3.14
CA ILE A 315 12.62 -7.63 2.43
C ILE A 315 11.49 -7.20 3.37
N ILE A 316 11.03 -5.96 3.20
CA ILE A 316 9.87 -5.43 3.90
C ILE A 316 8.81 -5.05 2.85
N LEU A 317 7.71 -5.80 2.83
CA LEU A 317 6.51 -5.49 2.06
C LEU A 317 5.44 -4.97 3.03
N GLN A 318 4.96 -3.75 2.79
CA GLN A 318 3.88 -3.14 3.57
C GLN A 318 2.53 -3.39 2.88
N ASN A 319 1.55 -3.97 3.59
CA ASN A 319 0.17 -4.02 3.12
C ASN A 319 -0.55 -2.70 3.35
N ARG A 320 -1.13 -2.12 2.29
CA ARG A 320 -1.89 -0.87 2.33
C ARG A 320 -1.13 0.24 3.06
N GLY A 321 -1.74 0.91 4.04
CA GLY A 321 -1.20 2.12 4.64
C GLY A 321 -0.99 3.22 3.61
N LEU A 322 -1.79 3.24 2.54
CA LEU A 322 -1.49 4.08 1.36
C LEU A 322 -1.59 5.58 1.68
N PHE A 323 -2.28 5.94 2.76
CA PHE A 323 -2.31 7.30 3.33
C PHE A 323 -0.90 7.81 3.74
N PHE A 324 0.08 6.94 3.99
CA PHE A 324 1.48 7.36 4.20
C PHE A 324 2.12 7.96 2.95
N PHE A 325 1.51 7.78 1.78
CA PHE A 325 1.97 8.30 0.49
C PHE A 325 1.05 9.39 -0.07
N ASP A 326 0.02 9.78 0.68
CA ASP A 326 -0.89 10.84 0.31
C ASP A 326 -0.55 12.14 1.05
N PRO A 327 -0.03 13.18 0.37
CA PRO A 327 0.33 14.46 0.99
C PRO A 327 -0.87 15.21 1.59
N ARG A 328 -2.10 14.80 1.29
CA ARG A 328 -3.33 15.36 1.86
C ARG A 328 -3.55 14.94 3.31
N GLU A 329 -2.90 13.89 3.76
CA GLU A 329 -3.01 13.36 5.12
C GLU A 329 -1.77 13.69 5.96
N PRO A 330 -1.91 13.95 7.27
CA PRO A 330 -0.77 14.20 8.15
C PRO A 330 0.19 12.99 8.25
N HIS A 331 -0.28 11.79 7.89
CA HIS A 331 0.52 10.56 7.77
C HIS A 331 1.70 10.68 6.82
N TYR A 332 1.62 11.54 5.80
CA TYR A 332 2.74 11.80 4.90
C TYR A 332 3.99 12.29 5.65
N GLN A 333 3.82 12.99 6.78
CA GLN A 333 4.95 13.46 7.61
C GLN A 333 5.80 12.32 8.19
N VAL A 334 5.19 11.13 8.33
CA VAL A 334 5.77 9.96 8.97
C VAL A 334 5.75 8.77 8.02
N SER A 335 5.90 9.04 6.72
CA SER A 335 5.92 8.03 5.66
C SER A 335 6.96 6.93 5.90
N ALA A 336 6.64 5.71 5.47
CA ALA A 336 7.54 4.55 5.50
C ALA A 336 8.49 4.47 4.29
N ARG A 337 8.46 5.47 3.38
CA ARG A 337 9.35 5.54 2.22
C ARG A 337 10.83 5.50 2.65
N GLY A 338 11.66 4.79 1.90
CA GLY A 338 13.07 4.55 2.22
C GLY A 338 13.33 3.42 3.22
N VAL A 339 12.29 2.86 3.85
CA VAL A 339 12.41 1.71 4.77
C VAL A 339 11.87 0.42 4.13
N ILE A 340 10.74 0.53 3.44
CA ILE A 340 10.09 -0.58 2.72
C ILE A 340 10.74 -0.80 1.35
N ASP A 341 10.72 -2.04 0.88
CA ASP A 341 11.16 -2.39 -0.49
C ASP A 341 9.97 -2.48 -1.45
N LEU A 342 8.81 -2.89 -0.93
CA LEU A 342 7.60 -3.12 -1.69
C LEU A 342 6.39 -2.52 -0.95
N GLY A 343 5.43 -2.00 -1.71
CA GLY A 343 4.09 -1.64 -1.22
C GLY A 343 3.03 -2.54 -1.84
N PHE A 344 1.92 -2.78 -1.14
CA PHE A 344 0.82 -3.63 -1.59
C PHE A 344 -0.50 -2.86 -1.60
N PHE A 345 -1.26 -2.96 -2.69
CA PHE A 345 -2.59 -2.38 -2.83
C PHE A 345 -3.64 -3.47 -2.91
N GLU A 346 -4.40 -3.61 -1.84
CA GLU A 346 -5.56 -4.49 -1.75
C GLU A 346 -6.82 -3.63 -1.51
N SER A 347 -7.65 -3.35 -2.51
CA SER A 347 -7.59 -3.79 -3.91
C SER A 347 -7.72 -2.61 -4.86
N TYR A 348 -7.11 -2.72 -6.04
CA TYR A 348 -7.07 -1.63 -7.02
C TYR A 348 -8.32 -1.60 -7.90
N TYR A 349 -8.60 -2.68 -8.65
CA TYR A 349 -9.74 -2.78 -9.58
C TYR A 349 -10.79 -3.82 -9.15
N LEU A 350 -10.41 -5.09 -8.91
CA LEU A 350 -11.32 -6.10 -8.36
C LEU A 350 -11.18 -6.22 -6.84
N ASP A 351 -12.20 -5.79 -6.11
CA ASP A 351 -12.31 -6.01 -4.66
C ASP A 351 -12.98 -7.33 -4.31
N ASN A 352 -13.10 -7.60 -3.01
CA ASN A 352 -13.69 -8.81 -2.44
C ASN A 352 -15.21 -8.66 -2.19
N ASP A 353 -15.85 -7.60 -2.67
CA ASP A 353 -17.29 -7.41 -2.52
C ASP A 353 -18.02 -8.37 -3.48
N GLU A 354 -18.89 -9.22 -2.93
CA GLU A 354 -19.69 -10.16 -3.71
C GLU A 354 -20.82 -9.51 -4.51
N GLN A 355 -21.15 -8.24 -4.23
CA GLN A 355 -22.28 -7.55 -4.84
C GLN A 355 -21.90 -6.82 -6.14
N THR A 356 -20.62 -6.55 -6.35
CA THR A 356 -20.11 -5.79 -7.50
C THR A 356 -19.13 -6.62 -8.31
N SER A 357 -19.07 -6.43 -9.62
CA SER A 357 -18.04 -7.08 -10.45
C SER A 357 -16.69 -6.36 -10.30
N VAL A 358 -16.71 -5.03 -10.43
CA VAL A 358 -15.57 -4.12 -10.28
C VAL A 358 -15.77 -3.30 -9.02
N SER A 359 -14.68 -2.94 -8.35
CA SER A 359 -14.76 -2.14 -7.14
C SER A 359 -15.45 -0.79 -7.41
N PRO A 360 -16.43 -0.38 -6.60
CA PRO A 360 -17.03 0.94 -6.71
C PRO A 360 -16.02 2.08 -6.44
N TYR A 361 -14.88 1.75 -5.82
CA TYR A 361 -13.81 2.70 -5.51
C TYR A 361 -12.74 2.79 -6.60
N PHE A 362 -12.79 1.95 -7.63
CA PHE A 362 -11.81 1.99 -8.71
C PHE A 362 -11.59 3.39 -9.32
N PRO A 363 -12.63 4.22 -9.56
CA PRO A 363 -12.41 5.59 -10.03
C PRO A 363 -11.56 6.44 -9.07
N ASP A 364 -11.78 6.36 -7.76
CA ASP A 364 -10.96 7.08 -6.76
C ASP A 364 -9.55 6.49 -6.67
N ASN A 365 -9.44 5.16 -6.66
CA ASN A 365 -8.15 4.46 -6.69
C ASN A 365 -7.31 4.90 -7.89
N LYS A 366 -7.90 4.94 -9.09
CA LYS A 366 -7.24 5.30 -10.36
C LYS A 366 -6.91 6.79 -10.45
N TYR A 367 -7.82 7.66 -10.06
CA TYR A 367 -7.69 9.10 -10.36
C TYR A 367 -7.27 9.96 -9.18
N ASN A 368 -7.28 9.44 -7.96
CA ASN A 368 -6.81 10.15 -6.77
C ASN A 368 -5.63 9.43 -6.10
N SER A 369 -5.78 8.17 -5.72
CA SER A 369 -4.79 7.49 -4.88
C SER A 369 -3.55 7.08 -5.66
N MET A 370 -3.72 6.41 -6.80
CA MET A 370 -2.63 5.85 -7.60
C MET A 370 -1.60 6.91 -8.05
N PRO A 371 -1.96 8.10 -8.59
CA PRO A 371 -0.95 9.07 -9.01
C PRO A 371 -0.05 9.53 -7.85
N LYS A 372 -0.59 9.61 -6.63
CA LYS A 372 0.14 10.01 -5.42
C LYS A 372 1.07 8.90 -4.96
N ILE A 373 0.58 7.65 -4.94
CA ILE A 373 1.39 6.47 -4.60
C ILE A 373 2.55 6.32 -5.59
N MET A 374 2.26 6.39 -6.90
CA MET A 374 3.29 6.26 -7.93
C MET A 374 4.26 7.43 -7.96
N ALA A 375 3.85 8.61 -7.50
CA ALA A 375 4.77 9.72 -7.28
C ALA A 375 5.81 9.42 -6.19
N GLU A 376 5.47 8.62 -5.19
CA GLU A 376 6.37 8.21 -4.11
C GLU A 376 7.16 6.94 -4.48
N ALA A 377 6.53 5.96 -5.13
CA ALA A 377 7.15 4.72 -5.59
C ALA A 377 8.29 4.98 -6.59
N ASN A 378 8.14 5.95 -7.49
CA ASN A 378 9.15 6.26 -8.52
C ASN A 378 10.36 7.06 -8.00
N ARG A 379 10.33 7.57 -6.76
CA ARG A 379 11.47 8.31 -6.18
C ARG A 379 12.70 7.43 -5.98
N PRO A 380 13.92 7.99 -5.86
CA PRO A 380 15.14 7.21 -5.70
C PRO A 380 15.09 6.23 -4.51
N ASP A 381 14.49 6.66 -3.40
CA ASP A 381 14.25 5.92 -2.16
C ASP A 381 12.85 5.27 -2.10
N GLY A 382 12.17 5.17 -3.24
CA GLY A 382 10.84 4.57 -3.38
C GLY A 382 10.86 3.04 -3.34
N PHE A 383 9.75 2.45 -3.76
CA PHE A 383 9.46 1.01 -3.66
C PHE A 383 8.72 0.53 -4.91
N LYS A 384 8.64 -0.79 -5.12
CA LYS A 384 7.79 -1.37 -6.16
C LYS A 384 6.40 -1.65 -5.61
N MET A 385 5.38 -1.40 -6.42
CA MET A 385 4.00 -1.66 -6.04
C MET A 385 3.51 -3.01 -6.54
N LEU A 386 2.88 -3.76 -5.64
CA LEU A 386 2.09 -4.94 -5.93
C LEU A 386 0.60 -4.60 -5.75
N SER A 387 -0.27 -5.25 -6.51
CA SER A 387 -1.73 -5.16 -6.31
C SER A 387 -2.38 -6.53 -6.33
N LEU A 388 -3.45 -6.69 -5.55
CA LEU A 388 -4.22 -7.93 -5.44
C LEU A 388 -5.66 -7.70 -5.91
N GLY A 389 -6.13 -8.58 -6.79
CA GLY A 389 -7.50 -8.66 -7.26
C GLY A 389 -8.19 -9.94 -6.77
N TYR A 390 -9.51 -9.89 -6.65
CA TYR A 390 -10.32 -11.04 -6.22
C TYR A 390 -11.33 -11.48 -7.29
N GLY A 391 -11.23 -12.76 -7.69
CA GLY A 391 -12.16 -13.41 -8.62
C GLY A 391 -13.52 -13.77 -8.00
N ASN A 392 -13.67 -13.66 -6.68
CA ASN A 392 -14.91 -13.85 -5.95
C ASN A 392 -14.94 -12.99 -4.67
N GLY A 393 -16.08 -12.91 -3.99
CA GLY A 393 -16.21 -12.21 -2.71
C GLY A 393 -16.31 -13.16 -1.52
N PHE A 394 -16.34 -12.60 -0.31
CA PHE A 394 -16.29 -13.41 0.92
C PHE A 394 -17.51 -14.30 1.17
N GLY A 395 -18.72 -13.91 0.75
CA GLY A 395 -19.90 -14.76 0.85
C GLY A 395 -20.27 -15.47 -0.46
N GLY A 396 -19.44 -15.39 -1.51
CA GLY A 396 -19.60 -16.23 -2.69
C GLY A 396 -19.10 -15.66 -4.01
N ALA A 397 -19.72 -16.12 -5.10
CA ALA A 397 -19.39 -15.70 -6.45
C ALA A 397 -19.74 -14.23 -6.69
N LYS A 398 -18.93 -13.54 -7.51
CA LYS A 398 -19.18 -12.17 -7.95
C LYS A 398 -20.01 -12.14 -9.24
N PRO A 399 -20.81 -11.09 -9.50
CA PRO A 399 -21.54 -10.94 -10.75
C PRO A 399 -20.61 -11.01 -11.96
N GLY A 400 -20.86 -11.96 -12.85
CA GLY A 400 -20.17 -12.06 -14.14
C GLY A 400 -18.76 -12.64 -14.11
N ILE A 401 -18.28 -13.14 -12.96
CA ILE A 401 -16.98 -13.80 -12.82
C ILE A 401 -17.17 -15.19 -12.21
N ASP A 402 -16.58 -16.20 -12.84
CA ASP A 402 -16.40 -17.52 -12.25
C ASP A 402 -14.94 -17.66 -11.80
N VAL A 403 -14.72 -17.90 -10.50
CA VAL A 403 -13.37 -18.05 -9.94
C VAL A 403 -12.60 -19.20 -10.60
N GLN A 404 -13.30 -20.18 -11.18
CA GLN A 404 -12.70 -21.28 -11.95
C GLN A 404 -12.01 -20.82 -13.24
N THR A 405 -12.30 -19.61 -13.74
CA THR A 405 -11.55 -19.01 -14.86
C THR A 405 -10.08 -18.80 -14.52
N LEU A 406 -9.74 -18.57 -13.25
CA LEU A 406 -8.34 -18.48 -12.79
C LEU A 406 -7.58 -19.80 -12.97
N LEU A 407 -8.29 -20.92 -13.05
CA LEU A 407 -7.74 -22.26 -13.28
C LEU A 407 -7.84 -22.72 -14.75
N GLY A 408 -8.38 -21.87 -15.64
CA GLY A 408 -8.60 -22.21 -17.04
C GLY A 408 -9.73 -23.22 -17.30
N THR A 409 -10.56 -23.51 -16.29
CA THR A 409 -11.68 -24.47 -16.42
C THR A 409 -13.01 -23.79 -16.76
N SER A 410 -13.04 -22.47 -16.82
CA SER A 410 -14.20 -21.63 -17.20
C SER A 410 -13.72 -20.40 -17.98
N ASN A 411 -14.59 -19.82 -18.81
CA ASN A 411 -14.31 -18.55 -19.52
C ASN A 411 -15.18 -17.38 -19.00
N THR A 412 -16.01 -17.61 -17.99
CA THR A 412 -16.93 -16.60 -17.46
C THR A 412 -16.16 -15.51 -16.71
N GLY A 413 -16.22 -14.28 -17.20
CA GLY A 413 -15.52 -13.14 -16.60
C GLY A 413 -14.09 -12.93 -17.09
N TYR A 414 -13.60 -13.72 -18.06
CA TYR A 414 -12.25 -13.59 -18.62
C TYR A 414 -11.91 -12.14 -19.00
N ASN A 415 -12.80 -11.43 -19.71
CA ASN A 415 -12.56 -10.04 -20.11
C ASN A 415 -12.46 -9.08 -18.91
N ILE A 416 -13.17 -9.34 -17.82
CA ILE A 416 -13.10 -8.52 -16.59
C ILE A 416 -11.75 -8.75 -15.90
N LEU A 417 -11.32 -10.01 -15.80
CA LEU A 417 -10.01 -10.38 -15.25
C LEU A 417 -8.87 -9.80 -16.10
N MET A 418 -8.99 -9.82 -17.43
CA MET A 418 -8.03 -9.17 -18.31
C MET A 418 -7.98 -7.66 -18.14
N GLN A 419 -9.13 -7.01 -17.92
CA GLN A 419 -9.16 -5.58 -17.65
C GLN A 419 -8.47 -5.24 -16.33
N ASP A 420 -8.61 -6.07 -15.29
CA ASP A 420 -7.87 -5.87 -14.02
C ASP A 420 -6.35 -5.88 -14.24
N ILE A 421 -5.86 -6.88 -14.99
CA ILE A 421 -4.43 -6.97 -15.35
C ILE A 421 -3.99 -5.70 -16.10
N LEU A 422 -4.75 -5.28 -17.12
CA LEU A 422 -4.40 -4.10 -17.93
C LEU A 422 -4.38 -2.81 -17.10
N GLU A 423 -5.39 -2.60 -16.25
CA GLU A 423 -5.49 -1.41 -15.41
C GLU A 423 -4.33 -1.36 -14.39
N SER A 424 -4.05 -2.48 -13.71
CA SER A 424 -2.95 -2.59 -12.75
C SER A 424 -1.58 -2.38 -13.43
N HIS A 425 -1.35 -3.03 -14.57
CA HIS A 425 -0.07 -2.92 -15.27
C HIS A 425 0.14 -1.54 -15.88
N SER A 426 -0.90 -0.85 -16.35
CA SER A 426 -0.76 0.48 -16.96
C SER A 426 -0.18 1.56 -16.03
N VAL A 427 -0.18 1.29 -14.72
CA VAL A 427 0.31 2.21 -13.68
C VAL A 427 1.54 1.68 -12.95
N GLY A 428 2.10 0.56 -13.41
CA GLY A 428 3.35 0.00 -12.89
C GLY A 428 3.19 -0.97 -11.74
N PHE A 429 1.96 -1.38 -11.40
CA PHE A 429 1.74 -2.42 -10.40
C PHE A 429 2.07 -3.79 -10.99
N ARG A 430 2.66 -4.68 -10.18
CA ARG A 430 2.65 -6.12 -10.48
C ARG A 430 1.45 -6.74 -9.82
N HIS A 431 0.73 -7.56 -10.57
CA HIS A 431 -0.61 -7.95 -10.19
C HIS A 431 -0.74 -9.45 -9.95
N TYR A 432 -1.69 -9.82 -9.09
CA TYR A 432 -2.12 -11.20 -8.88
C TYR A 432 -3.63 -11.22 -8.65
N ILE A 433 -4.30 -12.24 -9.18
CA ILE A 433 -5.73 -12.45 -8.94
C ILE A 433 -5.92 -13.82 -8.29
N THR A 434 -6.66 -13.85 -7.18
CA THR A 434 -6.96 -15.06 -6.42
C THR A 434 -8.40 -15.05 -5.91
N ASN A 435 -8.75 -15.97 -5.02
CA ASN A 435 -10.04 -16.00 -4.36
C ASN A 435 -10.05 -15.18 -3.05
N ALA A 436 -11.23 -14.88 -2.51
CA ALA A 436 -11.38 -14.06 -1.30
C ALA A 436 -10.57 -14.59 -0.09
N ASN A 437 -10.46 -15.91 0.07
CA ASN A 437 -9.68 -16.52 1.16
C ASN A 437 -8.17 -16.48 0.94
N VAL A 438 -7.72 -16.06 -0.25
CA VAL A 438 -6.31 -16.02 -0.65
C VAL A 438 -5.68 -17.42 -0.56
N ASP A 439 -6.42 -18.50 -0.79
CA ASP A 439 -5.89 -19.88 -0.70
C ASP A 439 -5.82 -20.58 -2.08
N LEU A 440 -6.22 -19.89 -3.15
CA LEU A 440 -6.16 -20.40 -4.52
C LEU A 440 -4.85 -20.05 -5.23
N VAL A 441 -3.92 -21.01 -5.26
CA VAL A 441 -2.70 -20.91 -6.08
C VAL A 441 -3.03 -21.13 -7.56
N ASN A 442 -2.64 -20.18 -8.39
CA ASN A 442 -2.86 -20.21 -9.84
C ASN A 442 -1.78 -19.43 -10.62
N SER A 443 -1.82 -19.55 -11.95
CA SER A 443 -0.94 -18.84 -12.90
C SER A 443 -1.68 -17.93 -13.88
N PHE A 444 -2.91 -17.52 -13.57
CA PHE A 444 -3.76 -16.78 -14.50
C PHE A 444 -3.12 -15.49 -14.99
N VAL A 445 -2.71 -14.59 -14.08
CA VAL A 445 -2.13 -13.30 -14.48
C VAL A 445 -0.85 -13.51 -15.28
N LYS A 446 0.09 -14.30 -14.74
CA LYS A 446 1.36 -14.62 -15.40
C LYS A 446 1.19 -15.21 -16.81
N ASN A 447 0.17 -16.02 -17.03
CA ASN A 447 -0.07 -16.64 -18.34
C ASN A 447 -0.79 -15.73 -19.34
N ASN A 448 -1.39 -14.62 -18.88
CA ASN A 448 -2.21 -13.74 -19.71
C ASN A 448 -1.66 -12.30 -19.78
N GLU A 449 -0.69 -11.93 -18.96
CA GLU A 449 -0.05 -10.62 -19.00
C GLU A 449 0.80 -10.42 -20.26
N ASN A 450 0.95 -9.15 -20.66
CA ASN A 450 1.93 -8.74 -21.65
C ASN A 450 2.92 -7.78 -21.00
N MET A 451 4.14 -8.27 -20.75
CA MET A 451 5.24 -7.48 -20.16
C MET A 451 6.15 -6.83 -21.21
N ASN A 452 5.80 -6.94 -22.50
CA ASN A 452 6.49 -6.21 -23.56
C ASN A 452 5.98 -4.77 -23.60
N ASP A 453 6.78 -3.88 -23.05
CA ASP A 453 6.47 -2.46 -23.01
C ASP A 453 7.18 -1.71 -24.15
N THR A 454 6.36 -1.18 -25.05
CA THR A 454 6.78 -0.34 -26.18
C THR A 454 6.12 1.04 -26.12
N THR A 455 5.39 1.33 -25.05
CA THR A 455 4.67 2.59 -24.86
C THR A 455 5.51 3.53 -24.03
N ALA A 456 5.50 4.82 -24.38
CA ALA A 456 6.14 5.81 -23.54
C ALA A 456 5.25 6.16 -22.34
N PRO A 457 5.84 6.61 -21.21
CA PRO A 457 5.07 7.06 -20.05
C PRO A 457 4.02 8.11 -20.39
N ALA A 458 2.84 7.99 -19.77
CA ALA A 458 1.74 8.93 -19.93
C ALA A 458 1.70 9.91 -18.75
N TRP A 459 1.68 11.21 -19.02
CA TRP A 459 1.50 12.23 -17.99
C TRP A 459 0.15 12.10 -17.28
N ASN A 460 0.17 12.29 -15.97
CA ASN A 460 -1.00 12.30 -15.08
C ASN A 460 -0.86 13.49 -14.10
N SER A 461 -1.64 13.51 -13.02
CA SER A 461 -1.58 14.55 -12.02
C SER A 461 -1.93 14.04 -10.62
N VAL A 462 -1.13 14.41 -9.63
CA VAL A 462 -1.48 14.21 -8.21
C VAL A 462 -2.62 15.11 -7.74
N PHE A 463 -2.86 16.22 -8.47
CA PHE A 463 -4.02 17.10 -8.30
C PHE A 463 -5.17 16.64 -9.20
N ASN A 464 -6.35 16.49 -8.63
CA ASN A 464 -7.55 16.22 -9.38
C ASN A 464 -8.61 17.23 -8.95
N VAL A 465 -9.11 18.08 -9.85
CA VAL A 465 -10.19 19.02 -9.52
C VAL A 465 -11.51 18.30 -9.20
N HIS A 466 -11.66 17.08 -9.71
CA HIS A 466 -12.81 16.20 -9.51
C HIS A 466 -12.67 15.31 -8.26
N TYR A 467 -11.75 15.62 -7.34
CA TYR A 467 -11.44 14.75 -6.21
C TYR A 467 -12.64 14.52 -5.24
N ASN A 468 -13.67 15.36 -5.31
CA ASN A 468 -14.92 15.22 -4.54
C ASN A 468 -16.10 14.66 -5.36
N ASP A 469 -15.89 14.36 -6.65
CA ASP A 469 -16.94 13.81 -7.52
C ASP A 469 -17.09 12.30 -7.27
N TYR A 470 -18.32 11.79 -7.40
CA TYR A 470 -18.63 10.36 -7.32
C TYR A 470 -19.50 9.92 -8.51
N PRO A 471 -19.00 9.02 -9.39
CA PRO A 471 -17.64 8.51 -9.42
C PRO A 471 -16.63 9.63 -9.77
N THR A 472 -15.41 9.50 -9.24
CA THR A 472 -14.31 10.44 -9.53
C THR A 472 -13.94 10.39 -11.02
N SER A 473 -13.80 11.56 -11.64
CA SER A 473 -13.37 11.67 -13.03
C SER A 473 -11.85 11.82 -13.16
N ALA A 474 -11.33 11.54 -14.36
CA ALA A 474 -9.91 11.69 -14.65
C ALA A 474 -9.42 13.13 -14.39
N PRO A 475 -8.19 13.32 -13.86
CA PRO A 475 -7.63 14.64 -13.66
C PRO A 475 -7.18 15.26 -14.99
N ASP A 476 -7.09 16.59 -15.01
CA ASP A 476 -6.35 17.29 -16.04
C ASP A 476 -4.86 16.94 -15.95
N VAL A 477 -4.26 16.52 -17.07
CA VAL A 477 -2.85 16.14 -17.13
C VAL A 477 -1.95 17.37 -17.00
N ARG A 478 -0.89 17.27 -16.19
CA ARG A 478 0.11 18.34 -15.99
C ARG A 478 1.44 17.95 -16.61
N SER A 479 1.51 18.01 -17.94
CA SER A 479 2.67 17.54 -18.71
C SER A 479 3.88 18.47 -18.68
N GLY A 480 5.07 17.90 -18.49
CA GLY A 480 6.34 18.62 -18.52
C GLY A 480 6.57 19.52 -17.31
N ILE A 481 7.42 20.54 -17.48
CA ILE A 481 7.72 21.50 -16.41
C ILE A 481 6.47 22.31 -16.09
N GLN A 482 6.09 22.35 -14.81
CA GLN A 482 4.96 23.14 -14.33
C GLN A 482 5.40 24.45 -13.67
N LYS A 483 6.61 24.48 -13.09
CA LYS A 483 7.16 25.66 -12.43
C LYS A 483 8.68 25.69 -12.54
N ILE A 484 9.25 26.89 -12.70
CA ILE A 484 10.69 27.15 -12.58
C ILE A 484 10.92 28.29 -11.59
N ASP A 485 11.75 28.04 -10.58
CA ASP A 485 12.28 29.06 -9.68
C ASP A 485 13.77 29.31 -10.02
N LEU A 486 14.14 30.56 -10.31
CA LEU A 486 15.53 30.96 -10.57
C LEU A 486 16.15 31.61 -9.33
N SER A 487 17.36 31.17 -8.98
CA SER A 487 18.19 31.78 -7.94
C SER A 487 19.64 31.82 -8.41
N GLY A 488 20.11 32.99 -8.81
CA GLY A 488 21.39 33.11 -9.51
C GLY A 488 21.35 32.30 -10.81
N ASP A 489 22.43 31.58 -11.11
CA ASP A 489 22.50 30.67 -12.25
C ASP A 489 21.86 29.29 -11.98
N THR A 490 21.18 29.10 -10.86
CA THR A 490 20.48 27.84 -10.55
C THR A 490 19.00 27.93 -10.93
N ALA A 491 18.55 27.00 -11.76
CA ALA A 491 17.13 26.78 -12.06
C ALA A 491 16.63 25.57 -11.27
N THR A 492 15.55 25.76 -10.51
CA THR A 492 14.81 24.68 -9.86
C THR A 492 13.52 24.43 -10.62
N VAL A 493 13.45 23.29 -11.29
CA VAL A 493 12.26 22.88 -12.06
C VAL A 493 11.38 21.99 -11.18
N SER A 494 10.07 22.18 -11.26
CA SER A 494 9.06 21.33 -10.59
C SER A 494 8.04 20.82 -11.61
N TRP A 495 7.62 19.58 -11.44
CA TRP A 495 6.74 18.88 -12.38
C TRP A 495 5.89 17.82 -11.69
N ASP A 496 4.87 17.35 -12.41
CA ASP A 496 3.94 16.33 -11.92
C ASP A 496 4.37 14.90 -12.27
N VAL A 497 3.50 13.92 -12.08
CA VAL A 497 3.77 12.51 -12.28
C VAL A 497 3.41 12.05 -13.69
N ALA A 498 4.28 11.24 -14.29
CA ALA A 498 3.93 10.36 -15.41
C ALA A 498 3.87 8.90 -14.92
N LEU A 499 3.04 8.11 -15.57
CA LEU A 499 2.71 6.74 -15.23
C LEU A 499 3.05 5.82 -16.39
N ASP A 500 3.47 4.61 -16.06
CA ASP A 500 3.90 3.63 -17.03
C ASP A 500 3.90 2.22 -16.40
N MET A 501 3.98 1.17 -17.22
CA MET A 501 4.16 -0.21 -16.76
C MET A 501 5.49 -0.43 -16.05
N ASN A 502 6.49 0.33 -16.45
CA ASN A 502 7.83 0.29 -15.89
C ASN A 502 8.13 1.56 -15.10
N ARG A 503 9.23 1.52 -14.34
CA ARG A 503 9.61 2.64 -13.48
C ARG A 503 9.88 3.89 -14.32
N VAL A 504 9.25 4.99 -13.96
CA VAL A 504 9.36 6.27 -14.68
C VAL A 504 10.52 7.11 -14.14
N SER A 505 11.33 7.64 -15.04
CA SER A 505 12.39 8.63 -14.83
C SER A 505 12.15 9.88 -15.67
N TYR A 506 12.89 10.95 -15.41
CA TYR A 506 12.71 12.23 -16.10
C TYR A 506 14.02 12.77 -16.65
N ALA A 507 14.01 13.23 -17.90
CA ALA A 507 15.13 13.87 -18.57
C ALA A 507 14.79 15.33 -18.89
N LEU A 508 15.66 16.24 -18.48
CA LEU A 508 15.60 17.64 -18.85
C LEU A 508 16.47 17.89 -20.08
N TYR A 509 15.88 18.52 -21.09
CA TYR A 509 16.54 19.02 -22.28
C TYR A 509 16.63 20.52 -22.20
N TYR A 510 17.82 21.08 -22.47
CA TYR A 510 17.99 22.52 -22.53
C TYR A 510 19.04 22.97 -23.55
N GLN A 511 18.83 24.15 -24.12
CA GLN A 511 19.72 24.79 -25.09
C GLN A 511 19.45 26.30 -25.16
N THR A 512 20.33 27.05 -25.82
CA THR A 512 20.21 28.51 -25.98
C THR A 512 19.45 28.94 -27.24
N ASN A 513 19.13 27.99 -28.12
CA ASN A 513 18.29 28.22 -29.30
C ASN A 513 16.90 27.61 -29.08
N PRO A 514 15.83 28.20 -29.66
CA PRO A 514 14.49 27.61 -29.60
C PRO A 514 14.47 26.16 -30.13
N PHE A 515 13.69 25.30 -29.49
CA PHE A 515 13.40 23.97 -30.04
C PHE A 515 12.62 24.10 -31.35
N ASN A 516 12.95 23.26 -32.32
CA ASN A 516 12.20 23.14 -33.57
C ASN A 516 11.63 21.72 -33.71
N PHE A 517 10.39 21.55 -33.24
CA PHE A 517 9.68 20.27 -33.26
C PHE A 517 9.24 19.80 -34.66
N THR A 518 9.50 20.59 -35.71
CA THR A 518 9.28 20.15 -37.11
C THR A 518 10.45 19.33 -37.66
N LEU A 519 11.61 19.35 -36.99
CA LEU A 519 12.77 18.55 -37.40
C LEU A 519 12.59 17.08 -36.99
N PRO A 520 13.17 16.12 -37.74
CA PRO A 520 13.12 14.70 -37.38
C PRO A 520 13.74 14.37 -36.01
N GLN A 521 14.69 15.19 -35.55
CA GLN A 521 15.41 15.02 -34.28
C GLN A 521 15.47 16.36 -33.54
N PRO A 522 14.34 16.83 -32.97
CA PRO A 522 14.21 18.19 -32.43
C PRO A 522 15.06 18.46 -31.19
N LEU A 523 15.57 17.39 -30.56
CA LEU A 523 16.39 17.45 -29.34
C LEU A 523 17.87 17.16 -29.59
N ALA A 524 18.30 16.90 -30.84
CA ALA A 524 19.67 16.45 -31.14
C ALA A 524 20.77 17.42 -30.66
N ASN A 525 20.47 18.72 -30.64
CA ASN A 525 21.41 19.76 -30.22
C ASN A 525 21.23 20.20 -28.76
N ALA A 526 20.21 19.67 -28.07
CA ALA A 526 19.95 20.02 -26.69
C ALA A 526 20.86 19.22 -25.75
N THR A 527 21.27 19.85 -24.65
CA THR A 527 21.89 19.13 -23.55
C THR A 527 20.81 18.31 -22.84
N ARG A 528 21.05 17.01 -22.66
CA ARG A 528 20.16 16.09 -21.94
C ARG A 528 20.73 15.78 -20.56
N THR A 529 19.92 15.93 -19.52
CA THR A 529 20.28 15.58 -18.14
C THR A 529 19.17 14.74 -17.51
N VAL A 530 19.49 13.53 -17.07
CA VAL A 530 18.56 12.72 -16.27
C VAL A 530 18.49 13.31 -14.86
N LEU A 531 17.28 13.60 -14.40
CA LEU A 531 17.05 14.21 -13.09
C LEU A 531 16.87 13.14 -12.02
N THR A 532 17.41 13.40 -10.84
CA THR A 532 17.07 12.68 -9.62
C THR A 532 16.00 13.48 -8.86
N PRO A 533 14.73 13.06 -8.87
CA PRO A 533 13.66 13.84 -8.26
C PRO A 533 13.75 13.84 -6.74
N SER A 534 13.57 15.03 -6.15
CA SER A 534 13.35 15.22 -4.70
C SER A 534 11.90 15.66 -4.42
N VAL A 535 11.50 15.71 -3.14
CA VAL A 535 10.15 16.16 -2.76
C VAL A 535 9.96 17.62 -3.15
N GLY A 536 8.91 17.90 -3.92
CA GLY A 536 8.56 19.24 -4.38
C GLY A 536 8.30 20.19 -3.22
N THR A 537 8.57 21.47 -3.44
CA THR A 537 8.45 22.50 -2.40
C THR A 537 6.99 22.62 -1.94
N GLY A 538 6.75 22.46 -0.65
CA GLY A 538 5.42 22.53 -0.04
C GLY A 538 4.59 21.25 -0.12
N TYR A 539 5.03 20.22 -0.88
CA TYR A 539 4.27 18.97 -1.05
C TYR A 539 4.03 18.24 0.27
N ASN A 540 5.02 18.22 1.15
CA ASN A 540 4.93 17.63 2.49
C ASN A 540 4.10 18.43 3.51
N LEU A 541 3.59 19.61 3.11
CA LEU A 541 2.80 20.51 3.95
C LEU A 541 1.35 20.64 3.45
N VAL A 542 0.98 19.91 2.39
CA VAL A 542 -0.35 20.00 1.77
C VAL A 542 -1.47 19.72 2.78
N TRP A 543 -1.33 18.72 3.64
CA TRP A 543 -2.28 18.38 4.70
C TRP A 543 -2.60 19.53 5.68
N GLN A 544 -1.75 20.56 5.79
CA GLN A 544 -2.00 21.72 6.66
C GLN A 544 -3.00 22.72 6.07
N ASN A 545 -3.37 22.55 4.80
CA ASN A 545 -4.33 23.43 4.15
C ASN A 545 -5.75 23.08 4.56
N ALA A 546 -6.63 24.09 4.59
CA ALA A 546 -8.05 23.88 4.87
C ALA A 546 -8.75 22.98 3.82
N ASP A 547 -8.26 23.03 2.58
CA ASP A 547 -8.60 22.11 1.51
C ASP A 547 -7.30 21.51 0.93
N PRO A 548 -6.84 20.36 1.48
CA PRO A 548 -5.62 19.70 0.99
C PRO A 548 -5.74 19.22 -0.47
N GLY A 549 -6.95 18.89 -0.94
CA GLY A 549 -7.17 18.48 -2.32
C GLY A 549 -6.91 19.64 -3.29
N LEU A 550 -7.48 20.81 -3.01
CA LEU A 550 -7.27 22.02 -3.82
C LEU A 550 -5.86 22.58 -3.70
N ALA A 551 -5.20 22.45 -2.54
CA ALA A 551 -3.83 22.91 -2.34
C ALA A 551 -2.83 22.28 -3.34
N LEU A 552 -3.09 21.05 -3.80
CA LEU A 552 -2.27 20.37 -4.82
C LEU A 552 -2.31 21.04 -6.19
N GLN A 553 -3.25 21.96 -6.46
CA GLN A 553 -3.33 22.68 -7.74
C GLN A 553 -2.02 23.41 -8.08
N ASN A 554 -1.36 23.98 -7.07
CA ASN A 554 -0.14 24.78 -7.22
C ASN A 554 1.09 24.15 -6.55
N VAL A 555 0.98 22.87 -6.15
CA VAL A 555 2.04 22.12 -5.49
C VAL A 555 2.30 20.84 -6.27
N TYR A 556 3.58 20.54 -6.49
CA TYR A 556 4.02 19.45 -7.36
C TYR A 556 4.78 18.39 -6.56
N PRO A 557 4.69 17.11 -6.93
CA PRO A 557 5.37 16.04 -6.21
C PRO A 557 6.90 16.12 -6.38
N TYR A 558 7.38 16.58 -7.54
CA TYR A 558 8.79 16.52 -7.88
C TYR A 558 9.43 17.90 -8.02
N LYS A 559 10.70 17.98 -7.62
CA LYS A 559 11.62 19.05 -8.01
C LYS A 559 13.05 18.56 -8.21
N SER A 560 13.81 19.30 -9.00
CA SER A 560 15.26 19.15 -9.14
C SER A 560 15.89 20.48 -9.55
N SER A 561 17.16 20.66 -9.23
CA SER A 561 17.90 21.89 -9.51
C SER A 561 19.08 21.62 -10.44
N LEU A 562 19.34 22.54 -11.36
CA LEU A 562 20.51 22.52 -12.25
C LEU A 562 21.10 23.91 -12.42
N THR A 563 22.33 23.97 -12.89
CA THR A 563 23.01 25.23 -13.19
C THR A 563 22.87 25.57 -14.68
N LEU A 564 22.36 26.77 -14.97
CA LEU A 564 22.27 27.40 -16.28
C LEU A 564 23.25 28.59 -16.33
N THR A 565 24.49 28.31 -16.74
CA THR A 565 25.57 29.31 -16.74
C THR A 565 25.21 30.58 -17.52
N GLY A 566 25.30 31.74 -16.86
CA GLY A 566 25.08 33.04 -17.49
C GLY A 566 23.62 33.39 -17.76
N VAL A 567 22.64 32.64 -17.23
CA VAL A 567 21.21 32.99 -17.35
C VAL A 567 20.90 34.33 -16.68
N GLN A 568 21.61 34.68 -15.61
CA GLN A 568 21.55 36.01 -14.98
C GLN A 568 22.24 37.10 -15.80
N GLY A 569 23.20 36.72 -16.64
CA GLY A 569 23.92 37.60 -17.55
C GLY A 569 23.20 37.86 -18.88
N GLY A 570 21.94 37.43 -19.02
CA GLY A 570 21.12 37.64 -20.21
C GLY A 570 21.12 36.50 -21.22
N THR A 571 21.80 35.39 -20.94
CA THR A 571 21.67 34.18 -21.77
C THR A 571 20.26 33.61 -21.66
N THR A 572 19.58 33.48 -22.79
CA THR A 572 18.27 32.82 -22.86
C THR A 572 18.45 31.31 -22.97
N TYR A 573 17.74 30.56 -22.13
CA TYR A 573 17.64 29.10 -22.21
C TYR A 573 16.21 28.67 -22.53
N TYR A 574 16.09 27.64 -23.35
CA TYR A 574 14.85 26.92 -23.62
C TYR A 574 14.94 25.57 -22.95
N LEU A 575 13.96 25.24 -22.10
CA LEU A 575 13.92 24.03 -21.28
C LEU A 575 12.70 23.19 -21.62
N LEU A 576 12.87 21.88 -21.69
CA LEU A 576 11.82 20.89 -21.92
C LEU A 576 12.08 19.70 -20.99
N LEU A 577 11.06 19.21 -20.29
CA LEU A 577 11.16 18.01 -19.47
C LEU A 577 10.39 16.88 -20.13
N ARG A 578 11.01 15.69 -20.22
CA ARG A 578 10.35 14.48 -20.69
C ARG A 578 10.41 13.33 -19.70
N ALA A 579 9.34 12.55 -19.65
CA ALA A 579 9.30 11.29 -18.93
C ALA A 579 9.82 10.14 -19.82
N PHE A 580 10.52 9.19 -19.23
CA PHE A 580 10.94 7.96 -19.91
C PHE A 580 10.90 6.79 -18.94
N ASP A 581 10.62 5.59 -19.43
CA ASP A 581 10.58 4.39 -18.61
C ASP A 581 11.95 3.68 -18.54
N SER A 582 12.03 2.61 -17.75
CA SER A 582 13.25 1.79 -17.65
C SER A 582 13.53 0.91 -18.88
N LYS A 583 12.64 0.86 -19.88
CA LYS A 583 12.85 0.21 -21.18
C LYS A 583 13.40 1.19 -22.23
N GLY A 584 13.43 2.48 -21.94
CA GLY A 584 13.94 3.54 -22.79
C GLY A 584 12.87 4.18 -23.68
N ASN A 585 11.59 3.88 -23.49
CA ASN A 585 10.53 4.59 -24.19
C ASN A 585 10.40 6.00 -23.58
N GLU A 586 10.43 7.04 -24.40
CA GLU A 586 10.41 8.43 -23.96
C GLU A 586 9.23 9.16 -24.62
N GLU A 587 8.48 9.93 -23.82
CA GLU A 587 7.29 10.62 -24.34
C GLU A 587 7.64 11.89 -25.14
N ALA A 588 6.66 12.38 -25.92
CA ALA A 588 6.90 13.33 -26.98
C ALA A 588 6.32 14.75 -26.75
N ASN A 589 6.05 15.15 -25.51
CA ASN A 589 5.52 16.48 -25.22
C ASN A 589 6.46 17.59 -25.73
N VAL A 590 5.87 18.77 -25.94
CA VAL A 590 6.51 19.96 -26.51
C VAL A 590 6.35 21.17 -25.59
N VAL A 591 6.14 20.94 -24.29
CA VAL A 591 5.94 22.00 -23.31
C VAL A 591 7.29 22.65 -22.97
N VAL A 592 7.57 23.78 -23.62
CA VAL A 592 8.84 24.50 -23.47
C VAL A 592 8.69 25.68 -22.51
N TRP A 593 9.71 25.88 -21.69
CA TRP A 593 9.90 27.10 -20.92
C TRP A 593 11.08 27.89 -21.48
N THR A 594 10.98 29.21 -21.50
CA THR A 594 12.11 30.11 -21.75
C THR A 594 12.52 30.79 -20.46
N CYS A 595 13.82 30.91 -20.22
CA CYS A 595 14.40 31.57 -19.05
C CYS A 595 15.49 32.55 -19.45
N SER A 596 15.39 33.82 -19.03
CA SER A 596 16.39 34.87 -19.26
C SER A 596 16.26 35.99 -18.21
N ASN A 597 17.37 36.64 -17.84
CA ASN A 597 17.36 37.81 -16.95
C ASN A 597 16.52 37.62 -15.67
N ALA A 598 16.71 36.49 -14.98
CA ALA A 598 15.96 36.10 -13.77
C ALA A 598 14.44 35.88 -13.95
N THR A 599 13.93 35.79 -15.18
CA THR A 599 12.53 35.48 -15.47
C THR A 599 12.41 34.18 -16.25
N CYS A 600 11.34 33.43 -16.00
CA CYS A 600 10.98 32.26 -16.79
C CYS A 600 9.50 32.32 -17.17
N SER A 601 9.17 31.89 -18.39
CA SER A 601 7.79 31.79 -18.87
C SER A 601 7.60 30.56 -19.73
N LYS A 602 6.42 29.96 -19.64
CA LYS A 602 5.97 28.89 -20.54
C LYS A 602 5.70 29.47 -21.94
N LEU A 603 6.20 28.81 -22.99
CA LEU A 603 6.02 29.20 -24.40
C LEU A 603 4.76 28.59 -25.02
#